data_AF-E1QNQ7-F1
#
_entry.id   AF-E1QNQ7-F1
#
_cell.length_a   1.000
_cell.length_b   1.000
_cell.length_c   1.000
_cell.angle_alpha   90.00
_cell.angle_beta   90.00
_cell.angle_gamma   90.00
#
_symmetry.space_group_name_H-M   'P 1'
#
loop_
_entity.id
_entity.type
_entity.pdbx_description
1 polymer ?
#
loop_
_entity_poly.entity_id
_entity_poly.type
_entity_poly.pdbx_seq_one_letter_code
_entity_poly.pdbx_strand_id
1 'polypeptide(L)'
;MVMSEEGVMRKVGELRLYLDDYEQLIRELLDKSVRSPRIKYFLPLTLALSGRRIGEVLRLAVKDIDFEEHKVTWWIEKKRQAMYLTLPMPSRWFTIAQDYIVLNKITNELFPISRITAWRVVTDVTSELIGVRLSPHDLRHLFAMKALLDTKDYELVRR
;
A
#
# COMPACT_ATOMS: atom_id res chain seq x y z
N MET A 1 9.07 -2.56 -33.66
CA MET A 1 9.10 -1.09 -33.53
C MET A 1 9.99 -0.77 -32.34
N VAL A 2 11.26 -0.47 -32.58
CA VAL A 2 12.24 -0.17 -31.52
C VAL A 2 12.06 1.29 -31.14
N MET A 3 11.90 1.58 -29.84
CA MET A 3 11.76 2.95 -29.34
C MET A 3 13.09 3.70 -29.56
N SER A 4 13.03 4.97 -30.00
CA SER A 4 14.23 5.82 -30.12
C SER A 4 14.88 6.05 -28.75
N GLU A 5 16.19 6.29 -28.71
CA GLU A 5 16.93 6.56 -27.47
C GLU A 5 16.32 7.71 -26.65
N GLU A 6 15.88 8.78 -27.32
CA GLU A 6 15.15 9.89 -26.69
C GLU A 6 13.82 9.45 -26.06
N GLY A 7 13.10 8.54 -26.72
CA GLY A 7 11.86 7.96 -26.20
C GLY A 7 12.09 7.05 -25.00
N VAL A 8 13.22 6.35 -24.94
CA VAL A 8 13.63 5.56 -23.78
C VAL A 8 13.98 6.48 -22.61
N MET A 9 14.81 7.50 -22.84
CA MET A 9 15.23 8.43 -21.79
C MET A 9 14.06 9.22 -21.19
N ARG A 10 13.09 9.65 -22.00
CA ARG A 10 11.87 10.31 -21.51
C ARG A 10 11.08 9.40 -20.57
N LYS A 11 10.89 8.14 -20.97
CA LYS A 11 10.13 7.15 -20.19
C LYS A 11 10.82 6.77 -18.88
N VAL A 12 12.16 6.69 -18.89
CA VAL A 12 12.96 6.51 -17.67
C VAL A 12 12.80 7.71 -16.73
N GLY A 13 12.82 8.93 -17.28
CA GLY A 13 12.59 10.16 -16.51
C GLY A 13 11.21 10.20 -15.85
N GLU A 14 10.16 9.89 -16.61
CA GLU A 14 8.79 9.80 -16.09
C GLU A 14 8.67 8.76 -14.98
N LEU A 15 9.23 7.57 -15.18
CA LEU A 15 9.24 6.51 -14.15
C LEU A 15 9.93 6.94 -12.86
N ARG A 16 11.02 7.69 -12.96
CA ARG A 16 11.73 8.21 -11.80
C ARG A 16 10.87 9.21 -11.02
N LEU A 17 10.22 10.15 -11.71
CA LEU A 17 9.30 11.11 -11.06
C LEU A 17 8.18 10.38 -10.31
N TYR A 18 7.58 9.36 -10.92
CA TYR A 18 6.54 8.55 -10.26
C TYR A 18 7.02 7.83 -8.99
N LEU A 19 8.29 7.40 -8.96
CA LEU A 19 8.86 6.75 -7.79
C LEU A 19 9.21 7.78 -6.69
N ASP A 20 9.70 8.95 -7.07
CA ASP A 20 9.97 10.04 -6.13
C ASP A 20 8.67 10.50 -5.45
N ASP A 21 7.58 10.66 -6.22
CA ASP A 21 6.23 10.94 -5.73
C ASP A 21 5.72 9.85 -4.77
N TYR A 22 5.97 8.58 -5.12
CA TYR A 22 5.57 7.44 -4.29
C TYR A 22 6.33 7.39 -2.96
N GLU A 23 7.63 7.65 -2.97
CA GLU A 23 8.42 7.74 -1.75
C GLU A 23 8.00 8.94 -0.89
N GLN A 24 7.73 10.09 -1.51
CA GLN A 24 7.21 11.26 -0.80
C GLN A 24 5.85 10.94 -0.15
N LEU A 25 4.96 10.27 -0.88
CA LEU A 25 3.67 9.84 -0.36
C LEU A 25 3.83 8.94 0.87
N ILE A 26 4.71 7.94 0.82
CA ILE A 26 4.97 7.05 1.96
C ILE A 26 5.47 7.85 3.17
N ARG A 27 6.40 8.78 2.97
CA ARG A 27 6.92 9.64 4.06
C ARG A 27 5.81 10.45 4.72
N GLU A 28 4.99 11.13 3.92
CA GLU A 28 3.86 11.93 4.40
C GLU A 28 2.82 11.06 5.11
N LEU A 29 2.45 9.91 4.54
CA LEU A 29 1.49 8.99 5.13
C LEU A 29 1.99 8.41 6.47
N LEU A 30 3.28 8.11 6.60
CA LEU A 30 3.89 7.67 7.86
C LEU A 30 3.79 8.77 8.92
N ASP A 31 4.18 10.00 8.59
CA ASP A 31 4.10 11.13 9.54
C ASP A 31 2.66 11.40 9.97
N LYS A 32 1.73 11.51 9.01
CA LYS A 32 0.31 11.77 9.28
C LYS A 32 -0.35 10.64 10.06
N SER A 33 -0.02 9.39 9.77
CA SER A 33 -0.62 8.24 10.47
C SER A 33 -0.12 8.12 11.92
N VAL A 34 1.12 8.52 12.21
CA VAL A 34 1.63 8.60 13.59
C VAL A 34 0.95 9.72 14.36
N ARG A 35 0.83 10.92 13.76
CA ARG A 35 0.20 12.07 14.43
C ARG A 35 -1.31 11.94 14.57
N SER A 36 -1.94 11.31 13.60
CA SER A 36 -3.38 11.15 13.51
C SER A 36 -3.70 9.78 12.89
N PRO A 37 -3.80 8.72 13.71
CA PRO A 37 -4.10 7.36 13.24
C PRO A 37 -5.54 7.29 12.76
N ARG A 38 -5.81 7.81 11.56
CA ARG A 38 -7.12 7.84 10.91
C ARG A 38 -7.09 7.01 9.66
N ILE A 39 -8.26 6.47 9.28
CA ILE A 39 -8.40 5.66 8.07
C ILE A 39 -7.91 6.40 6.82
N LYS A 40 -8.09 7.73 6.79
CA LYS A 40 -7.61 8.62 5.72
C LYS A 40 -6.13 8.43 5.39
N TYR A 41 -5.28 8.19 6.39
CA TYR A 41 -3.84 8.05 6.23
C TYR A 41 -3.39 6.60 6.33
N PHE A 42 -4.01 5.82 7.22
CA PHE A 42 -3.55 4.46 7.48
C PHE A 42 -3.93 3.46 6.37
N LEU A 43 -5.10 3.63 5.73
CA LEU A 43 -5.50 2.80 4.58
C LEU A 43 -4.55 2.94 3.37
N PRO A 44 -4.30 4.16 2.83
CA PRO A 44 -3.36 4.33 1.71
C PRO A 44 -1.94 3.93 2.11
N LEU A 45 -1.53 4.13 3.37
CA LEU A 45 -0.22 3.68 3.86
C LEU A 45 -0.11 2.15 3.78
N THR A 46 -1.15 1.44 4.23
CA THR A 46 -1.19 -0.02 4.19
C THR A 46 -1.15 -0.54 2.76
N LEU A 47 -1.90 0.08 1.84
CA LEU A 47 -1.84 -0.25 0.41
C LEU A 47 -0.45 0.00 -0.18
N ALA A 48 0.14 1.16 0.11
CA ALA A 48 1.46 1.52 -0.37
C ALA A 48 2.53 0.55 0.14
N LEU A 49 2.56 0.22 1.43
CA LEU A 49 3.61 -0.63 2.01
C LEU A 49 3.46 -2.14 1.70
N SER A 50 2.27 -2.60 1.31
CA SER A 50 2.00 -4.03 1.09
C SER A 50 1.83 -4.40 -0.39
N GLY A 51 1.54 -3.43 -1.25
CA GLY A 51 1.17 -3.64 -2.64
C GLY A 51 -0.08 -4.51 -2.85
N ARG A 52 -0.87 -4.77 -1.81
CA ARG A 52 -2.04 -5.66 -1.87
C ARG A 52 -3.20 -5.02 -2.63
N ARG A 53 -4.13 -5.84 -3.13
CA ARG A 53 -5.35 -5.32 -3.78
C ARG A 53 -6.25 -4.70 -2.72
N ILE A 54 -6.98 -3.64 -3.08
CA ILE A 54 -7.92 -2.99 -2.16
C ILE A 54 -8.92 -3.98 -1.54
N GLY A 55 -9.42 -4.95 -2.30
CA GLY A 55 -10.33 -5.96 -1.76
C GLY A 55 -9.68 -6.92 -0.75
N GLU A 56 -8.39 -7.19 -0.88
CA GLU A 56 -7.62 -7.98 0.08
C GLU A 56 -7.39 -7.17 1.37
N VAL A 57 -7.00 -5.89 1.23
CA VAL A 57 -6.79 -4.99 2.37
C VAL A 57 -8.07 -4.72 3.16
N LEU A 58 -9.21 -4.53 2.49
CA LEU A 58 -10.49 -4.30 3.17
C LEU A 58 -11.02 -5.55 3.88
N ARG A 59 -10.50 -6.73 3.57
CA ARG A 59 -10.84 -7.99 4.27
C ARG A 59 -9.90 -8.31 5.43
N LEU A 60 -8.82 -7.53 5.59
CA LEU A 60 -7.87 -7.73 6.67
C LEU A 60 -8.56 -7.52 8.01
N ALA A 61 -8.58 -8.54 8.86
CA ALA A 61 -9.10 -8.44 10.21
C ALA A 61 -7.97 -8.24 11.23
N VAL A 62 -8.30 -7.70 12.40
CA VAL A 62 -7.34 -7.50 13.50
C VAL A 62 -6.66 -8.82 13.88
N LYS A 63 -7.40 -9.94 13.87
CA LYS A 63 -6.88 -11.28 14.16
C LYS A 63 -5.84 -11.80 13.17
N ASP A 64 -5.74 -11.20 11.98
CA ASP A 64 -4.80 -11.61 10.94
C ASP A 64 -3.43 -10.92 11.10
N ILE A 65 -3.30 -10.05 12.11
CA ILE A 65 -2.10 -9.28 12.42
C ILE A 65 -1.38 -9.91 13.62
N ASP A 66 -0.17 -10.39 13.37
CA ASP A 66 0.73 -10.87 14.41
C ASP A 66 1.69 -9.73 14.79
N PHE A 67 1.37 -9.08 15.92
CA PHE A 67 2.14 -7.96 16.45
C PHE A 67 3.48 -8.37 17.05
N GLU A 68 3.64 -9.63 17.47
CA GLU A 68 4.88 -10.13 18.08
C GLU A 68 5.90 -10.44 16.99
N GLU A 69 5.47 -11.15 15.95
CA GLU A 69 6.32 -11.58 14.84
C GLU A 69 6.40 -10.58 13.69
N HIS A 70 5.70 -9.44 13.79
CA HIS A 70 5.58 -8.42 12.75
C HIS A 70 5.17 -9.01 11.38
N LYS A 71 4.14 -9.85 11.39
CA LYS A 71 3.59 -10.51 10.18
C LYS A 71 2.11 -10.20 10.01
N VAL A 72 1.68 -10.15 8.75
CA VAL A 72 0.27 -10.00 8.37
C VAL A 72 -0.15 -11.14 7.47
N THR A 73 -1.27 -11.77 7.80
CA THR A 73 -1.86 -12.86 7.00
C THR A 73 -2.93 -12.31 6.08
N TRP A 74 -2.71 -12.43 4.77
CA TRP A 74 -3.58 -11.88 3.74
C TRP A 74 -4.46 -12.97 3.14
N TRP A 75 -5.76 -12.70 3.05
CA TRP A 75 -6.65 -13.47 2.19
C TRP A 75 -6.45 -13.03 0.73
N ILE A 76 -6.12 -13.98 -0.16
CA ILE A 76 -5.87 -13.71 -1.58
C ILE A 76 -6.97 -14.35 -2.42
N GLU A 77 -7.63 -13.52 -3.23
CA GLU A 77 -8.58 -13.96 -4.24
C GLU A 77 -7.84 -14.58 -5.44
N LYS A 78 -7.99 -15.89 -5.65
CA LYS A 78 -7.66 -16.52 -6.93
C LYS A 78 -8.92 -17.11 -7.56
N LYS A 79 -8.99 -17.12 -8.89
CA LYS A 79 -10.13 -17.61 -9.68
C LYS A 79 -10.56 -19.06 -9.38
N ARG A 80 -9.75 -19.86 -8.68
CA ARG A 80 -9.99 -21.29 -8.43
C ARG A 80 -10.07 -21.68 -6.95
N GLN A 81 -9.38 -20.96 -6.05
CA GLN A 81 -9.39 -21.24 -4.61
C GLN A 81 -8.87 -20.03 -3.84
N ALA A 82 -9.46 -19.74 -2.68
CA ALA A 82 -8.89 -18.78 -1.75
C ALA A 82 -7.58 -19.33 -1.14
N MET A 83 -6.56 -18.49 -1.02
CA MET A 83 -5.34 -18.84 -0.30
C MET A 83 -5.02 -17.79 0.75
N TYR A 84 -4.33 -18.20 1.81
CA TYR A 84 -3.76 -17.29 2.80
C TYR A 84 -2.26 -17.15 2.54
N LEU A 85 -1.74 -15.93 2.68
CA LEU A 85 -0.32 -15.64 2.55
C LEU A 85 0.13 -14.77 3.71
N THR A 86 1.11 -15.25 4.48
CA THR A 86 1.69 -14.51 5.60
C THR A 86 2.97 -13.83 5.14
N LEU A 87 3.05 -12.51 5.26
CA LEU A 87 4.21 -11.71 4.86
C LEU A 87 4.64 -10.77 6.00
N PRO A 88 5.95 -10.48 6.13
CA PRO A 88 6.41 -9.44 7.03
C PRO A 88 5.94 -8.06 6.55
N MET A 89 5.73 -7.14 7.48
CA MET A 89 5.51 -5.71 7.23
C MET A 89 6.52 -4.88 8.03
N PRO A 90 6.82 -3.63 7.66
CA PRO A 90 7.72 -2.78 8.44
C PRO A 90 7.21 -2.58 9.87
N SER A 91 8.07 -2.70 10.89
CA SER A 91 7.68 -2.60 12.32
C SER A 91 6.89 -1.32 12.65
N ARG A 92 7.23 -0.20 12.00
CA ARG A 92 6.51 1.07 12.18
C ARG A 92 5.03 1.00 11.77
N TRP A 93 4.67 0.13 10.83
CA TRP A 93 3.27 -0.11 10.46
C TRP A 93 2.51 -0.73 11.64
N PHE A 94 3.12 -1.64 12.40
CA PHE A 94 2.47 -2.29 13.54
C PHE A 94 2.22 -1.33 14.70
N THR A 95 3.17 -0.42 15.00
CA THR A 95 2.96 0.64 15.98
C THR A 95 1.75 1.50 15.60
N ILE A 96 1.68 1.95 14.34
CA ILE A 96 0.55 2.73 13.83
C ILE A 96 -0.75 1.91 13.86
N ALA A 97 -0.69 0.61 13.55
CA ALA A 97 -1.84 -0.28 13.57
C ALA A 97 -2.42 -0.42 14.99
N GLN A 98 -1.56 -0.58 16.01
CA GLN A 98 -1.98 -0.63 17.41
C GLN A 98 -2.70 0.66 17.82
N ASP A 99 -2.08 1.82 17.57
CA ASP A 99 -2.68 3.12 17.89
C ASP A 99 -4.00 3.33 17.13
N TYR A 100 -4.04 2.97 15.85
CA TYR A 100 -5.23 3.04 15.03
C TYR A 100 -6.36 2.17 15.59
N ILE A 101 -6.08 0.92 15.95
CA ILE A 101 -7.05 -0.02 16.49
C ILE A 101 -7.62 0.50 17.82
N VAL A 102 -6.75 0.92 18.74
CA VAL A 102 -7.14 1.40 20.07
C VAL A 102 -7.94 2.69 19.99
N LEU A 103 -7.42 3.70 19.29
CA LEU A 103 -8.03 5.04 19.25
C LEU A 103 -9.34 5.07 18.45
N ASN A 104 -9.50 4.20 17.44
CA ASN A 104 -10.71 4.12 16.63
C ASN A 104 -11.64 2.98 17.06
N LYS A 105 -11.32 2.25 18.14
CA LYS A 105 -12.12 1.15 18.70
C LYS A 105 -12.45 0.07 17.65
N ILE A 106 -11.46 -0.30 16.86
CA ILE A 106 -11.60 -1.31 15.80
C ILE A 106 -11.63 -2.70 16.45
N THR A 107 -12.62 -3.51 16.10
CA THR A 107 -12.83 -4.82 16.76
C THR A 107 -12.72 -6.02 15.82
N ASN A 108 -12.94 -5.84 14.52
CA ASN A 108 -12.93 -6.95 13.57
C ASN A 108 -12.17 -6.57 12.30
N GLU A 109 -12.84 -6.03 11.28
CA GLU A 109 -12.20 -5.55 10.06
C GLU A 109 -11.34 -4.32 10.36
N LEU A 110 -10.08 -4.34 9.91
CA LEU A 110 -9.15 -3.24 10.14
C LEU A 110 -9.66 -1.96 9.45
N PHE A 111 -10.32 -2.07 8.30
CA PHE A 111 -10.87 -0.94 7.56
C PHE A 111 -12.35 -1.15 7.25
N PRO A 112 -13.27 -0.81 8.17
CA PRO A 112 -14.69 -1.12 8.05
C PRO A 112 -15.43 -0.12 7.12
N ILE A 113 -15.00 -0.03 5.86
CA ILE A 113 -15.58 0.86 4.85
C ILE A 113 -15.78 0.15 3.50
N SER A 114 -16.72 0.67 2.71
CA SER A 114 -16.97 0.14 1.37
C SER A 114 -15.76 0.33 0.44
N ARG A 115 -15.66 -0.52 -0.59
CA ARG A 115 -14.64 -0.41 -1.64
C ARG A 115 -14.67 0.96 -2.35
N ILE A 116 -15.85 1.52 -2.58
CA ILE A 116 -16.01 2.82 -3.25
C ILE A 116 -15.46 3.94 -2.34
N THR A 117 -15.79 3.90 -1.04
CA THR A 117 -15.28 4.85 -0.06
C THR A 117 -13.77 4.75 0.06
N ALA A 118 -13.23 3.53 0.14
CA ALA A 118 -11.79 3.27 0.20
C ALA A 118 -11.05 3.83 -1.02
N TRP A 119 -11.60 3.66 -2.21
CA TRP A 119 -11.03 4.23 -3.44
C TRP A 119 -10.99 5.76 -3.41
N ARG A 120 -12.06 6.41 -2.93
CA ARG A 120 -12.10 7.87 -2.76
C ARG A 120 -11.09 8.35 -1.74
N VAL A 121 -11.04 7.71 -0.57
CA VAL A 121 -10.05 8.02 0.48
C VAL A 121 -8.63 8.02 -0.09
N VAL A 122 -8.26 6.98 -0.83
CA VAL A 122 -6.92 6.85 -1.42
C VAL A 122 -6.65 7.95 -2.45
N THR A 123 -7.57 8.16 -3.39
CA THR A 123 -7.35 9.13 -4.47
C THR A 123 -7.37 10.59 -3.99
N ASP A 124 -8.19 10.90 -2.99
CA ASP A 124 -8.28 12.24 -2.42
C ASP A 124 -7.03 12.56 -1.59
N VAL A 125 -6.56 11.62 -0.75
CA VAL A 125 -5.41 11.85 0.13
C VAL A 125 -4.09 11.91 -0.64
N THR A 126 -3.92 11.13 -1.72
CA THR A 126 -2.70 11.28 -2.53
C THR A 126 -2.68 12.63 -3.22
N SER A 127 -3.83 13.08 -3.75
CA SER A 127 -3.94 14.40 -4.37
C SER A 127 -3.66 15.52 -3.37
N GLU A 128 -4.08 15.37 -2.12
CA GLU A 128 -3.83 16.32 -1.03
C GLU A 128 -2.35 16.36 -0.60
N LEU A 129 -1.71 15.19 -0.47
CA LEU A 129 -0.36 15.11 0.10
C LEU A 129 0.76 15.36 -0.91
N ILE A 130 0.57 14.94 -2.16
CA ILE A 130 1.63 15.01 -3.20
C ILE A 130 1.17 15.67 -4.49
N GLY A 131 -0.06 16.20 -4.56
CA GLY A 131 -0.59 16.85 -5.76
C GLY A 131 -0.95 15.90 -6.90
N VAL A 132 -0.79 14.58 -6.71
CA VAL A 132 -1.06 13.55 -7.72
C VAL A 132 -2.18 12.61 -7.24
N ARG A 133 -3.18 12.40 -8.09
CA ARG A 133 -4.29 11.46 -7.82
C ARG A 133 -3.87 10.04 -8.21
N LEU A 134 -3.46 9.24 -7.23
CA LEU A 134 -3.12 7.84 -7.39
C LEU A 134 -4.26 6.96 -6.93
N SER A 135 -4.63 5.97 -7.73
CA SER A 135 -5.60 4.96 -7.35
C SER A 135 -4.94 3.83 -6.54
N PRO A 136 -5.73 2.98 -5.85
CA PRO A 136 -5.20 1.77 -5.21
C PRO A 136 -4.45 0.83 -6.17
N HIS A 137 -4.82 0.84 -7.45
CA HIS A 137 -4.13 0.08 -8.48
C HIS A 137 -2.76 0.69 -8.79
N ASP A 138 -2.66 2.02 -8.86
CA ASP A 138 -1.39 2.72 -9.10
C ASP A 138 -0.43 2.51 -7.93
N LEU A 139 -0.91 2.58 -6.69
CA LEU A 139 -0.10 2.27 -5.51
C LEU A 139 0.48 0.85 -5.56
N ARG A 140 -0.31 -0.13 -6.02
CA ARG A 140 0.16 -1.50 -6.21
C ARG A 140 1.24 -1.59 -7.28
N HIS A 141 1.09 -0.89 -8.41
CA HIS A 141 2.10 -0.86 -9.46
C HIS A 141 3.39 -0.22 -8.96
N LEU A 142 3.30 0.92 -8.31
CA LEU A 142 4.45 1.64 -7.76
C LEU A 142 5.19 0.79 -6.71
N PHE A 143 4.47 0.07 -5.84
CA PHE A 143 5.07 -0.90 -4.93
C PHE A 143 5.87 -1.98 -5.68
N ALA A 144 5.26 -2.60 -6.70
CA ALA A 144 5.91 -3.65 -7.47
C ALA A 144 7.14 -3.13 -8.22
N MET A 145 7.06 -1.92 -8.78
CA MET A 145 8.19 -1.26 -9.44
C MET A 145 9.32 -0.95 -8.46
N LYS A 146 9.01 -0.39 -7.30
CA LYS A 146 10.00 -0.12 -6.25
C LYS A 146 10.69 -1.40 -5.80
N ALA A 147 9.92 -2.46 -5.55
CA ALA A 147 10.46 -3.76 -5.18
C ALA A 147 11.40 -4.32 -6.25
N LEU A 148 11.05 -4.25 -7.55
CA LEU A 148 11.91 -4.72 -8.65
C LEU A 148 13.24 -3.97 -8.70
N LEU A 149 13.20 -2.65 -8.51
CA LEU A 149 14.39 -1.79 -8.54
C LEU A 149 15.31 -2.04 -7.34
N ASP A 150 14.71 -2.28 -6.16
CA ASP A 150 15.45 -2.53 -4.93
C ASP A 150 16.09 -3.92 -4.90
N THR A 151 15.39 -4.96 -5.39
CA THR A 151 15.89 -6.34 -5.35
C THR A 151 16.80 -6.68 -6.51
N LYS A 152 16.70 -5.99 -7.66
CA LYS A 152 17.28 -6.40 -8.96
C LYS A 152 16.95 -7.85 -9.36
N ASP A 153 15.94 -8.47 -8.74
CA ASP A 153 15.52 -9.85 -8.92
C ASP A 153 14.00 -9.92 -9.15
N TYR A 154 13.63 -10.39 -10.33
CA TYR A 154 12.27 -10.40 -10.86
C TYR A 154 11.37 -11.47 -10.22
N GLU A 155 11.93 -12.50 -9.58
CA GLU A 155 11.17 -13.60 -8.98
C GLU A 155 10.51 -13.23 -7.63
N LEU A 156 10.95 -12.15 -6.99
CA LEU A 156 10.37 -11.68 -5.71
C LEU A 156 9.10 -10.84 -5.88
N VAL A 157 8.93 -10.17 -7.03
CA VAL A 157 7.79 -9.26 -7.26
C VAL A 157 6.53 -9.98 -7.76
N ARG A 158 6.65 -11.25 -8.17
CA ARG A 158 5.55 -12.04 -8.74
C ARG A 158 4.61 -12.71 -7.71
N ARG A 159 4.75 -12.42 -6.41
CA ARG A 159 4.11 -13.18 -5.30
C ARG A 159 2.82 -12.58 -4.72
#